data_AF-A0A060CFR2-F1
#
_entry.id   AF-A0A060CFR2-F1
#
_cell.length_a   1.000
_cell.length_b   1.000
_cell.length_c   1.000
_cell.angle_alpha   90.00
_cell.angle_beta   90.00
_cell.angle_gamma   90.00
#
_symmetry.space_group_name_H-M   'P 1'
#
loop_
_entity.id
_entity.type
_entity.pdbx_description
1 polymer ?
#
loop_
_entity_poly.entity_id
_entity_poly.type
_entity_poly.pdbx_seq_one_letter_code
_entity_poly.pdbx_strand_id
1 'polypeptide(L)'
;SAPEAYAALARRVDLRDGEAAAWTRAAEAMYLPYDEELGIHPQDADFLELQPWDFAHTPPSKYPLLLHFHPLVIYRHQVLKQADVVLAMSLRNDQFAPEVRRRNFDYYDPITTGDSSLS
;
A
#
# COMPACT_ATOMS: atom_id res chain seq x y z
N SER A 1 -31.53 -18.98 -10.97
CA SER A 1 -30.51 -18.81 -12.04
C SER A 1 -29.58 -17.64 -11.72
N ALA A 2 -28.47 -17.44 -12.43
CA ALA A 2 -27.59 -16.27 -12.21
C ALA A 2 -28.31 -14.91 -12.38
N PRO A 3 -29.22 -14.72 -13.36
CA PRO A 3 -30.03 -13.49 -13.48
C PRO A 3 -30.97 -13.21 -12.30
N GLU A 4 -31.62 -14.24 -11.75
CA GLU A 4 -32.52 -14.09 -10.60
C GLU A 4 -31.74 -13.71 -9.32
N ALA A 5 -30.57 -14.34 -9.12
CA ALA A 5 -29.68 -14.03 -8.00
C ALA A 5 -29.17 -12.59 -8.07
N TYR A 6 -28.79 -12.13 -9.28
CA TYR A 6 -28.40 -10.75 -9.51
C TYR A 6 -29.53 -9.77 -9.19
N ALA A 7 -30.74 -10.00 -9.71
CA ALA A 7 -31.88 -9.11 -9.47
C ALA A 7 -32.28 -9.03 -7.99
N ALA A 8 -32.20 -10.15 -7.26
CA ALA A 8 -32.44 -10.18 -5.82
C ALA A 8 -31.36 -9.40 -5.04
N LEU A 9 -30.08 -9.57 -5.40
CA LEU A 9 -28.98 -8.84 -4.78
C LEU A 9 -29.08 -7.34 -5.05
N ALA A 10 -29.31 -6.94 -6.30
CA ALA A 10 -29.42 -5.54 -6.72
C ALA A 10 -30.50 -4.81 -5.91
N ARG A 11 -31.68 -5.42 -5.76
CA ARG A 11 -32.74 -4.86 -4.89
C ARG A 11 -32.32 -4.78 -3.43
N ARG A 12 -31.61 -5.78 -2.91
CA ARG A 12 -31.20 -5.82 -1.50
C ARG A 12 -30.19 -4.73 -1.14
N VAL A 13 -29.33 -4.35 -2.09
CA VAL A 13 -28.28 -3.34 -1.87
C VAL A 13 -28.58 -1.97 -2.51
N ASP A 14 -29.79 -1.78 -3.06
CA ASP A 14 -30.18 -0.59 -3.85
C ASP A 14 -29.21 -0.29 -5.01
N LEU A 15 -28.74 -1.32 -5.72
CA LEU A 15 -27.84 -1.14 -6.85
C LEU A 15 -28.57 -0.45 -8.00
N ARG A 16 -28.11 0.73 -8.38
CA ARG A 16 -28.70 1.55 -9.44
C ARG A 16 -28.05 1.29 -10.79
N ASP A 17 -28.84 1.54 -11.83
CA ASP A 17 -28.35 1.48 -13.20
C ASP A 17 -27.17 2.44 -13.39
N GLY A 18 -26.08 1.91 -13.97
CA GLY A 18 -24.87 2.67 -14.27
C GLY A 18 -23.82 2.73 -13.16
N GLU A 19 -24.09 2.24 -11.93
CA GLU A 19 -23.09 2.21 -10.86
C GLU A 19 -21.88 1.33 -11.22
N ALA A 20 -22.11 0.14 -11.77
CA ALA A 20 -21.03 -0.73 -12.22
C ALA A 20 -20.13 -0.05 -13.26
N ALA A 21 -20.73 0.70 -14.20
CA ALA A 21 -19.97 1.47 -15.18
C ALA A 21 -19.21 2.65 -14.54
N ALA A 22 -19.75 3.25 -13.48
CA ALA A 22 -19.04 4.27 -12.71
C ALA A 22 -17.83 3.71 -11.97
N TRP A 23 -17.94 2.51 -11.39
CA TRP A 23 -16.81 1.82 -10.75
C TRP A 23 -15.70 1.51 -11.76
N THR A 24 -16.05 1.05 -12.96
CA THR A 24 -15.07 0.85 -14.05
C THR A 24 -14.35 2.15 -14.40
N ARG A 25 -15.09 3.25 -14.62
CA ARG A 25 -14.46 4.56 -14.89
C ARG A 25 -13.56 5.04 -13.76
N ALA A 26 -13.95 4.81 -12.51
CA ALA A 26 -13.14 5.17 -11.36
C ALA A 26 -11.85 4.33 -11.29
N ALA A 27 -11.93 3.04 -11.60
CA ALA A 27 -10.76 2.15 -11.66
C ALA A 27 -9.80 2.54 -12.79
N GLU A 28 -10.32 2.86 -13.98
CA GLU A 28 -9.53 3.33 -15.13
C GLU A 28 -8.87 4.69 -14.89
N ALA A 29 -9.47 5.55 -14.06
CA ALA A 29 -8.95 6.86 -13.70
C ALA A 29 -8.08 6.85 -12.42
N MET A 30 -7.90 5.70 -11.77
CA MET A 30 -7.11 5.61 -10.55
C MET A 30 -5.64 5.86 -10.86
N TYR A 31 -5.05 6.89 -10.24
CA TYR A 31 -3.62 7.13 -10.33
C TYR A 31 -2.88 6.18 -9.40
N LEU A 32 -1.91 5.45 -9.96
CA LEU A 32 -0.96 4.62 -9.21
C LEU A 32 0.42 5.20 -9.46
N PRO A 33 1.10 5.76 -8.43
CA PRO A 33 2.40 6.35 -8.62
C PRO A 33 3.42 5.30 -9.04
N TYR A 34 4.31 5.67 -9.95
CA TYR A 34 5.45 4.85 -10.37
C TYR A 34 6.63 5.78 -10.59
N ASP A 35 7.74 5.46 -9.93
CA ASP A 35 8.99 6.18 -10.08
C ASP A 35 9.86 5.46 -11.11
N GLU A 36 10.10 6.11 -12.26
CA GLU A 36 10.85 5.52 -13.38
C GLU A 36 12.35 5.35 -13.08
N GLU A 37 12.91 6.19 -12.20
CA GLU A 37 14.35 6.17 -11.88
C GLU A 37 14.68 4.97 -10.97
N LEU A 38 13.90 4.80 -9.91
CA LEU A 38 14.03 3.69 -8.97
C LEU A 38 13.36 2.42 -9.49
N GLY A 39 12.40 2.56 -10.42
CA GLY A 39 11.60 1.47 -10.96
C GLY A 39 10.71 0.81 -9.89
N ILE A 40 10.14 1.62 -9.00
CA ILE A 40 9.28 1.20 -7.89
C ILE A 40 7.94 1.95 -7.88
N HIS A 41 6.97 1.43 -7.13
CA HIS A 41 5.73 2.15 -6.84
C HIS A 41 5.86 2.82 -5.47
N PRO A 42 5.85 4.17 -5.38
CA PRO A 42 5.72 4.89 -4.11
C PRO A 42 4.47 4.46 -3.33
N GLN A 43 4.55 4.47 -1.98
CA GLN A 43 3.42 4.14 -1.12
C GLN A 43 2.28 5.16 -1.29
N ASP A 44 2.64 6.43 -1.42
CA ASP A 44 1.76 7.54 -1.73
C ASP A 44 2.52 8.57 -2.58
N ALA A 45 1.84 9.66 -2.96
CA ALA A 45 2.39 10.68 -3.85
C ALA A 45 3.64 11.39 -3.29
N ASP A 46 3.78 11.47 -1.96
CA ASP A 46 4.79 12.30 -1.29
C ASP A 46 5.86 11.44 -0.58
N PHE A 47 5.69 10.12 -0.53
CA PHE A 47 6.52 9.23 0.30
C PHE A 47 8.02 9.35 0.03
N LEU A 48 8.42 9.44 -1.25
CA LEU A 48 9.83 9.57 -1.63
C LEU A 48 10.44 10.93 -1.27
N GLU A 49 9.62 11.95 -0.98
CA GLU A 49 10.06 13.27 -0.51
C GLU A 49 10.38 13.28 0.99
N LEU A 50 9.90 12.27 1.73
CA LEU A 50 10.14 12.14 3.16
C LEU A 50 11.60 11.81 3.45
N GLN A 51 12.06 12.19 4.65
CA GLN A 51 13.44 11.93 5.05
C GLN A 51 13.67 10.45 5.36
N PRO A 52 14.79 9.84 4.96
CA PRO A 52 15.15 8.51 5.43
C PRO A 52 15.30 8.49 6.95
N TRP A 53 14.79 7.44 7.61
CA TRP A 53 15.04 7.21 9.03
C TRP A 53 16.42 6.59 9.23
N ASP A 54 17.13 7.00 10.29
CA ASP A 54 18.45 6.44 10.62
C ASP A 54 18.31 5.10 11.37
N PHE A 55 17.94 4.05 10.63
CA PHE A 55 17.79 2.70 11.16
C PHE A 55 19.11 2.16 11.73
N ALA A 56 20.24 2.51 11.10
CA ALA A 56 21.56 2.02 11.49
C ALA A 56 21.98 2.47 12.90
N HIS A 57 21.58 3.67 13.32
CA HIS A 57 21.88 4.20 14.65
C HIS A 57 20.69 4.17 15.62
N THR A 58 19.55 3.61 15.22
CA THR A 58 18.41 3.43 16.13
C THR A 58 18.61 2.16 16.96
N PRO A 59 18.80 2.25 18.29
CA PRO A 59 19.08 1.08 19.11
C PRO A 59 17.85 0.17 19.24
N PRO A 60 18.02 -1.15 19.44
CA PRO A 60 16.90 -2.10 19.57
C PRO A 60 15.89 -1.74 20.67
N SER A 61 16.33 -1.10 21.75
CA SER A 61 15.48 -0.64 22.86
C SER A 61 14.55 0.54 22.52
N LYS A 62 14.64 1.07 21.29
CA LYS A 62 13.78 2.12 20.77
C LYS A 62 12.72 1.60 19.80
N TYR A 63 12.61 0.27 19.66
CA TYR A 63 11.51 -0.39 18.96
C TYR A 63 10.52 -0.99 19.95
N PRO A 64 9.21 -0.98 19.64
CA PRO A 64 8.57 -0.36 18.47
C PRO A 64 8.70 1.16 18.44
N LEU A 65 9.02 1.77 17.29
CA LEU A 65 9.29 3.21 17.19
C LEU A 65 8.14 4.05 17.76
N LEU A 66 6.89 3.62 17.51
CA LEU A 66 5.68 4.30 17.98
C LEU A 66 5.60 4.43 19.51
N LEU A 67 6.27 3.56 20.27
CA LEU A 67 6.29 3.63 21.75
C LEU A 67 7.39 4.55 22.29
N HIS A 68 8.32 4.98 21.44
CA HIS A 68 9.53 5.71 21.84
C HIS A 68 9.69 7.08 21.17
N PHE A 69 9.00 7.31 20.05
CA PHE A 69 9.03 8.56 19.30
C PHE A 69 7.61 9.08 19.09
N HIS A 70 7.46 10.41 19.17
CA HIS A 70 6.18 11.04 18.91
C HIS A 70 5.76 10.78 17.45
N PRO A 71 4.49 10.45 17.15
CA PRO A 71 4.05 10.11 15.79
C PRO A 71 4.40 11.14 14.72
N LEU A 72 4.32 12.44 15.04
CA LEU A 72 4.72 13.52 14.12
C LEU A 72 6.21 13.53 13.76
N VAL A 73 7.07 12.83 14.51
CA VAL A 73 8.45 12.60 14.10
C VAL A 73 8.48 11.48 13.06
N ILE A 74 7.82 10.36 13.34
CA ILE A 74 7.80 9.17 12.48
C ILE A 74 7.17 9.48 11.11
N TYR A 75 6.03 10.18 11.07
CA TYR A 75 5.29 10.46 9.84
C TYR A 75 6.00 11.37 8.83
N ARG A 76 7.13 11.97 9.21
CA ARG A 76 7.96 12.77 8.31
C ARG A 76 9.13 11.98 7.71
N HIS A 77 9.17 10.68 7.97
CA HIS A 77 10.23 9.79 7.52
C HIS A 77 9.69 8.61 6.72
N GLN A 78 10.57 8.04 5.89
CA GLN A 78 10.33 6.80 5.15
C GLN A 78 10.36 5.61 6.12
N VAL A 79 9.28 5.41 6.86
CA VAL A 79 9.11 4.34 7.85
C VAL A 79 7.77 3.69 7.66
N LEU A 80 7.77 2.36 7.49
CA LEU A 80 6.55 1.56 7.45
C LEU A 80 6.38 0.83 8.78
N LYS A 81 5.14 0.84 9.29
CA LYS A 81 4.78 0.04 10.46
C LYS A 81 4.64 -1.45 10.11
N GLN A 82 4.13 -1.73 8.92
CA GLN A 82 3.82 -3.06 8.38
C GLN A 82 3.84 -2.98 6.85
N ALA A 83 3.89 -4.13 6.17
CA ALA A 83 3.92 -4.18 4.71
C ALA A 83 2.69 -3.51 4.07
N ASP A 84 2.94 -2.64 3.09
CA ASP A 84 1.91 -1.91 2.34
C ASP A 84 1.99 -2.23 0.84
N VAL A 85 2.87 -1.55 0.09
CA VAL A 85 3.07 -1.78 -1.36
C VAL A 85 3.41 -3.24 -1.66
N VAL A 86 4.27 -3.85 -0.84
CA VAL A 86 4.65 -5.26 -0.96
C VAL A 86 3.43 -6.18 -0.75
N LEU A 87 2.53 -5.85 0.17
CA LEU A 87 1.30 -6.62 0.39
C LEU A 87 0.35 -6.50 -0.82
N ALA A 88 0.16 -5.30 -1.35
CA ALA A 88 -0.66 -5.08 -2.55
C ALA A 88 -0.13 -5.90 -3.75
N MET A 89 1.18 -5.92 -3.95
CA MET A 89 1.84 -6.72 -4.98
C MET A 89 1.73 -8.22 -4.74
N SER A 90 1.75 -8.66 -3.48
CA SER A 90 1.54 -10.07 -3.13
C SER A 90 0.12 -10.53 -3.49
N LEU A 91 -0.89 -9.71 -3.19
CA LEU A 91 -2.31 -10.01 -3.49
C LEU A 91 -2.64 -9.96 -4.99
N ARG A 92 -1.93 -9.12 -5.76
CA ARG A 92 -2.12 -8.92 -7.21
C ARG A 92 -0.88 -9.31 -8.00
N ASN A 93 -0.27 -10.41 -7.59
CA ASN A 93 1.02 -10.89 -8.09
C ASN A 93 1.12 -11.02 -9.63
N ASP A 94 0.00 -11.38 -10.25
CA ASP A 94 -0.18 -11.54 -11.70
C ASP A 94 -0.17 -10.21 -12.47
N GLN A 95 -0.34 -9.08 -11.77
CA GLN A 95 -0.38 -7.73 -12.35
C GLN A 95 1.00 -7.06 -12.41
N PHE A 96 2.03 -7.64 -11.78
CA PHE A 96 3.36 -7.03 -11.68
C PHE A 96 4.46 -7.98 -12.14
N ALA A 97 5.35 -7.46 -12.99
CA ALA A 97 6.52 -8.18 -13.44
C ALA A 97 7.42 -8.57 -12.23
N PRO A 98 8.04 -9.76 -12.23
CA PRO A 98 8.86 -10.23 -11.10
C PRO A 98 9.94 -9.25 -10.65
N GLU A 99 10.57 -8.55 -11.60
CA GLU A 99 11.60 -7.55 -11.36
C GLU A 99 11.08 -6.31 -10.65
N VAL A 100 9.87 -5.84 -10.98
CA VAL A 100 9.23 -4.70 -10.29
C VAL A 100 8.91 -5.10 -8.85
N ARG A 101 8.33 -6.29 -8.66
CA ARG A 101 8.07 -6.84 -7.31
C ARG A 101 9.34 -6.93 -6.49
N ARG A 102 10.44 -7.38 -7.10
CA ARG A 102 11.75 -7.49 -6.43
C ARG A 102 12.28 -6.12 -5.99
N ARG A 103 12.27 -5.11 -6.86
CA ARG A 103 12.73 -3.75 -6.52
C ARG A 103 11.92 -3.14 -5.39
N ASN A 104 10.60 -3.30 -5.41
CA ASN A 104 9.74 -2.81 -4.34
C ASN A 104 10.01 -3.55 -3.02
N PHE A 105 10.18 -4.87 -3.06
CA PHE A 105 10.58 -5.63 -1.88
C PHE A 105 11.92 -5.15 -1.32
N ASP A 106 12.95 -5.04 -2.15
CA ASP A 106 14.29 -4.62 -1.72
C ASP A 106 14.30 -3.17 -1.18
N TYR A 107 13.39 -2.31 -1.63
CA TYR A 107 13.24 -0.93 -1.13
C TYR A 107 12.44 -0.86 0.19
N TYR A 108 11.29 -1.52 0.28
CA TYR A 108 10.36 -1.36 1.41
C TYR A 108 10.64 -2.29 2.60
N ASP A 109 11.19 -3.49 2.37
CA ASP A 109 11.47 -4.46 3.44
C ASP A 109 12.42 -3.89 4.52
N PRO A 110 13.55 -3.23 4.18
CA PRO A 110 14.47 -2.69 5.19
C PRO A 110 13.90 -1.55 6.04
N ILE A 111 12.88 -0.86 5.54
CA ILE A 111 12.25 0.29 6.21
C ILE A 111 10.90 -0.06 6.88
N THR A 112 10.53 -1.34 6.86
CA THR A 112 9.35 -1.88 7.56
C THR A 112 9.75 -2.39 8.93
N THR A 113 9.28 -1.71 9.98
CA THR A 113 9.71 -1.91 11.37
C THR A 113 9.14 -3.15 12.06
N GLY A 114 8.02 -3.67 11.57
CA GLY A 114 7.30 -4.77 12.23
C GLY A 114 6.71 -4.37 13.59
N ASP A 115 6.39 -3.09 13.77
CA ASP A 115 5.80 -2.50 14.98
C ASP A 115 4.34 -2.96 15.25
N SER A 116 3.88 -4.02 14.57
CA SER A 116 2.54 -4.62 14.62
C SER A 116 2.67 -6.13 14.67
N SER A 117 1.84 -6.83 15.46
CA SER A 117 1.87 -8.30 15.56
C SER A 117 1.38 -9.05 14.30
N LEU A 118 1.23 -8.36 13.17
CA LEU A 118 0.76 -8.88 11.88
C LEU A 118 1.87 -8.90 10.81
N SER A 119 3.09 -8.46 11.13
CA SER A 119 4.29 -8.60 10.29
C SER A 119 5.14 -9.79 10.71
#